data_AF-A0A5J4QW88-F1
#
_entry.id   AF-A0A5J4QW88-F1
#
_cell.length_a   1.000
_cell.length_b   1.000
_cell.length_c   1.000
_cell.angle_alpha   90.00
_cell.angle_beta   90.00
_cell.angle_gamma   90.00
#
_symmetry.space_group_name_H-M   'P 1'
#
loop_
_entity.id
_entity.type
_entity.pdbx_description
1 polymer ?
#
loop_
_entity_poly.entity_id
_entity_poly.type
_entity_poly.pdbx_seq_one_letter_code
_entity_poly.pdbx_strand_id
1 'polypeptide(L)'
;MIIDKFIDAMNYTQPTDLANFAKDFGNKDNESKGLFPYEGITYDNYNYELNKSQPFSIRAFDSQLKNKTMSDDDYQLYLTDAKNYATRWDYLQHFNELDTQIMIQPLDNLINWFYQYNVDMLSFMSLAANANAIKYA
;
A
#
# COMPACT_ATOMS: atom_id res chain seq x y z
N MET A 1 21.25 -7.74 20.41
CA MET A 1 21.08 -7.87 18.95
C MET A 1 19.60 -8.08 18.71
N ILE A 2 18.90 -7.04 18.28
CA ILE A 2 17.51 -7.19 17.82
C ILE A 2 17.64 -7.78 16.41
N ILE A 3 17.11 -8.99 16.22
CA ILE A 3 17.04 -9.59 14.88
C ILE A 3 15.75 -9.04 14.30
N ASP A 4 15.86 -8.08 13.38
CA ASP A 4 14.69 -7.59 12.64
C ASP A 4 14.25 -8.71 11.69
N LYS A 5 13.11 -9.32 12.00
CA LYS A 5 12.47 -10.34 11.17
C LYS A 5 11.57 -9.64 10.15
N PHE A 6 11.98 -9.63 8.89
CA PHE A 6 11.11 -9.21 7.80
C PHE A 6 10.07 -10.31 7.54
N ILE A 7 8.81 -9.93 7.56
CA ILE A 7 7.67 -10.84 7.39
C ILE A 7 6.80 -10.29 6.27
N ASP A 8 6.39 -11.19 5.37
CA ASP A 8 5.41 -10.87 4.35
C ASP A 8 4.00 -10.99 4.94
N ALA A 9 3.31 -9.85 5.04
CA ALA A 9 1.93 -9.77 5.54
C ALA A 9 0.96 -10.68 4.76
N MET A 10 1.17 -10.85 3.45
CA MET A 10 0.29 -11.64 2.58
C MET A 10 0.43 -13.15 2.82
N ASN A 11 1.48 -13.61 3.48
CA ASN A 11 1.60 -15.02 3.87
C ASN A 11 0.57 -15.43 4.94
N TYR A 12 -0.07 -14.47 5.62
CA TYR A 12 -1.11 -14.72 6.63
C TYR A 12 -2.53 -14.67 6.09
N THR A 13 -2.68 -14.47 4.78
CA THR A 13 -3.99 -14.41 4.12
C THR A 13 -4.08 -15.45 3.01
N GLN A 14 -5.28 -15.63 2.45
CA GLN A 14 -5.37 -16.22 1.12
C GLN A 14 -4.75 -15.25 0.09
N PRO A 15 -4.29 -15.74 -1.08
CA PRO A 15 -3.80 -14.86 -2.14
C PRO A 15 -4.81 -13.76 -2.46
N THR A 16 -4.43 -12.51 -2.24
CA THR A 16 -5.30 -11.34 -2.38
C THR A 16 -4.46 -10.11 -2.76
N ASP A 17 -5.13 -9.01 -3.11
CA ASP A 17 -4.49 -7.71 -3.30
C ASP A 17 -4.68 -6.82 -2.07
N LEU A 18 -3.93 -5.71 -2.00
CA LEU A 18 -3.98 -4.79 -0.88
C LEU A 18 -5.40 -4.22 -0.63
N ALA A 19 -6.15 -3.95 -1.71
CA ALA A 19 -7.47 -3.36 -1.62
C ALA A 19 -8.49 -4.33 -1.00
N ASN A 20 -8.44 -5.60 -1.41
CA ASN A 20 -9.27 -6.66 -0.86
C ASN A 20 -8.83 -7.00 0.57
N PHE A 21 -7.52 -7.02 0.85
CA PHE A 21 -7.01 -7.20 2.22
C PHE A 21 -7.54 -6.14 3.19
N ALA A 22 -7.45 -4.86 2.80
CA ALA A 22 -7.97 -3.75 3.58
C ALA A 22 -9.48 -3.85 3.81
N LYS A 23 -10.23 -4.24 2.78
CA LYS A 23 -11.68 -4.41 2.85
C LYS A 23 -12.09 -5.56 3.77
N ASP A 24 -11.50 -6.73 3.57
CA ASP A 24 -11.91 -7.97 4.24
C ASP A 24 -11.53 -7.97 5.73
N PHE A 25 -10.41 -7.33 6.08
CA PHE A 25 -9.88 -7.36 7.44
C PHE A 25 -9.87 -5.99 8.13
N GLY A 26 -10.02 -4.88 7.42
CA GLY A 26 -9.94 -3.52 7.97
C GLY A 26 -11.28 -2.88 8.35
N ASN A 27 -12.42 -3.45 7.91
CA ASN A 27 -13.77 -2.92 8.22
C ASN A 27 -13.97 -1.44 7.82
N LYS A 28 -13.22 -0.94 6.84
CA LYS A 28 -13.37 0.40 6.25
C LYS A 28 -13.55 0.27 4.75
N ASP A 29 -14.42 1.10 4.19
CA ASP A 29 -14.43 1.34 2.76
C ASP A 29 -13.10 1.98 2.38
N ASN A 30 -12.45 1.47 1.32
CA ASN A 30 -11.21 2.06 0.82
C ASN A 30 -11.48 3.53 0.53
N GLU A 31 -10.92 4.41 1.35
CA GLU A 31 -10.85 5.83 1.06
C GLU A 31 -10.23 5.97 -0.34
N SER A 32 -10.77 6.86 -1.15
CA SER A 32 -10.33 7.05 -2.54
C SER A 32 -8.85 7.46 -2.51
N LYS A 33 -7.97 6.49 -2.68
CA LYS A 33 -6.54 6.70 -2.86
C LYS A 33 -6.39 7.62 -4.07
N GLY A 34 -5.66 8.72 -3.91
CA GLY A 34 -5.42 9.67 -4.99
C GLY A 34 -4.67 9.03 -6.17
N LEU A 35 -4.19 9.87 -7.09
CA LEU A 35 -3.53 9.40 -8.32
C LEU A 35 -2.02 9.63 -8.25
N PHE A 36 -1.22 8.58 -8.47
CA PHE A 36 0.24 8.66 -8.49
C PHE A 36 0.84 8.08 -9.79
N PRO A 37 1.83 8.74 -10.42
CA PRO A 37 2.42 8.30 -11.68
C PRO A 37 3.58 7.31 -11.46
N TYR A 38 3.28 6.01 -11.40
CA TYR A 38 4.29 4.97 -11.15
C TYR A 38 5.29 4.76 -12.29
N GLU A 39 4.88 4.96 -13.54
CA GLU A 39 5.77 4.78 -14.71
C GLU A 39 6.52 6.07 -15.07
N GLY A 40 6.11 7.22 -14.51
CA GLY A 40 6.75 8.52 -14.77
C GLY A 40 8.09 8.71 -14.07
N ILE A 41 8.43 7.84 -13.12
CA ILE A 41 9.67 7.90 -12.32
C ILE A 41 10.47 6.63 -12.56
N THR A 42 11.77 6.79 -12.82
CA THR A 42 12.70 5.68 -13.04
C THR A 42 13.92 5.84 -12.14
N TYR A 43 14.71 4.77 -12.03
CA TYR A 43 15.98 4.78 -11.32
C TYR A 43 16.93 5.90 -11.79
N ASP A 44 16.89 6.24 -13.07
CA ASP A 44 17.80 7.23 -13.64
C ASP A 44 17.34 8.68 -13.41
N ASN A 45 16.03 8.91 -13.29
CA ASN A 45 15.46 10.27 -13.25
C ASN A 45 14.88 10.68 -11.88
N TYR A 46 14.77 9.76 -10.91
CA TYR A 46 13.98 9.99 -9.69
C TYR A 46 14.35 11.27 -8.97
N ASN A 47 15.64 11.52 -8.76
CA ASN A 47 16.07 12.68 -7.99
C ASN A 47 15.75 13.99 -8.73
N TYR A 48 15.90 14.03 -10.04
CA TYR A 48 15.55 15.20 -10.85
C TYR A 48 14.03 15.42 -10.91
N GLU A 49 13.25 14.36 -11.10
CA GLU A 49 11.80 14.47 -11.18
C GLU A 49 11.16 14.79 -9.84
N LEU A 50 11.61 14.18 -8.74
CA LEU A 50 11.00 14.32 -7.42
C LEU A 50 11.33 15.64 -6.70
N ASN A 51 12.47 16.26 -7.02
CA ASN A 51 12.84 17.57 -6.47
C ASN A 51 12.02 18.75 -7.03
N LYS A 52 11.15 18.54 -8.03
CA LYS A 52 10.34 19.61 -8.60
C LYS A 52 9.14 19.93 -7.70
N SER A 53 8.83 21.22 -7.58
CA SER A 53 7.57 21.71 -6.98
C SER A 53 6.41 21.76 -7.96
N GLN A 54 6.68 21.61 -9.26
CA GLN A 54 5.64 21.60 -10.28
C GLN A 54 4.93 20.24 -10.31
N PRO A 55 3.62 20.16 -10.60
CA PRO A 55 2.91 18.89 -10.78
C PRO A 55 3.54 18.02 -11.88
N PHE A 56 3.31 16.71 -11.82
CA PHE A 56 3.58 15.79 -12.91
C PHE A 56 2.74 16.16 -14.14
N SER A 57 3.30 15.92 -15.33
CA SER A 57 2.53 16.07 -16.57
C SER A 57 1.50 14.95 -16.68
N ILE A 58 0.41 15.17 -17.41
CA ILE A 58 -0.64 14.16 -17.62
C ILE A 58 -0.10 12.85 -18.18
N ARG A 59 0.90 12.91 -19.08
CA ARG A 59 1.53 11.74 -19.69
C ARG A 59 2.35 10.89 -18.70
N ALA A 60 2.74 11.44 -17.56
CA ALA A 60 3.44 10.67 -16.54
C ALA A 60 2.55 9.58 -15.91
N PHE A 61 1.23 9.69 -16.07
CA PHE A 61 0.24 8.75 -15.56
C PHE A 61 -0.19 7.70 -16.59
N ASP A 62 0.25 7.81 -17.83
CA ASP A 62 -0.01 6.78 -18.83
C ASP A 62 0.68 5.49 -18.39
N SER A 63 -0.05 4.38 -18.42
CA SER A 63 0.47 3.07 -18.08
C SER A 63 0.54 2.18 -19.32
N GLN A 64 1.77 1.84 -19.70
CA GLN A 64 2.04 0.85 -20.73
C GLN A 64 1.64 -0.55 -20.28
N LEU A 65 1.88 -0.89 -19.00
CA LEU A 65 1.51 -2.17 -18.42
C LEU A 65 0.01 -2.44 -18.49
N LYS A 66 -0.80 -1.40 -18.27
CA LYS A 66 -2.27 -1.50 -18.27
C LYS A 66 -2.91 -1.05 -19.58
N ASN A 67 -2.11 -0.61 -20.55
CA ASN A 67 -2.55 0.04 -21.79
C ASN A 67 -3.65 1.09 -21.52
N LYS A 68 -3.42 1.97 -20.53
CA LYS A 68 -4.38 2.96 -20.06
C LYS A 68 -3.73 4.34 -20.08
N THR A 69 -4.42 5.32 -20.63
CA THR A 69 -4.03 6.73 -20.54
C THR A 69 -4.84 7.46 -19.47
N MET A 70 -4.29 8.55 -18.96
CA MET A 70 -4.98 9.42 -18.01
C MET A 70 -6.10 10.21 -18.68
N SER A 71 -7.25 10.33 -18.03
CA SER A 71 -8.33 11.21 -18.48
C SER A 71 -8.11 12.65 -17.99
N ASP A 72 -8.65 13.64 -18.71
CA ASP A 72 -8.54 15.04 -18.27
C ASP A 72 -9.21 15.26 -16.91
N ASP A 73 -10.35 14.61 -16.64
CA ASP A 73 -11.07 14.71 -15.37
C ASP A 73 -10.24 14.14 -14.20
N ASP A 74 -9.65 12.95 -14.37
CA ASP A 74 -8.75 12.35 -13.38
C ASP A 74 -7.51 13.23 -13.16
N TYR A 75 -6.99 13.82 -14.23
CA TYR A 75 -5.85 14.73 -14.13
C TYR A 75 -6.20 16.02 -13.37
N GLN A 76 -7.42 16.55 -13.49
CA GLN A 76 -7.86 17.69 -12.66
C GLN A 76 -7.98 17.33 -11.18
N LEU A 77 -8.42 16.10 -10.86
CA LEU A 77 -8.42 15.60 -9.49
C LEU A 77 -6.99 15.54 -8.94
N TYR A 78 -6.06 14.98 -9.71
CA TYR A 78 -4.64 14.98 -9.36
C TYR A 78 -4.09 16.40 -9.13
N LEU A 79 -4.35 17.35 -10.02
CA LEU A 79 -3.87 18.73 -9.88
C LEU A 79 -4.42 19.44 -8.65
N THR A 80 -5.64 19.08 -8.22
CA THR A 80 -6.26 19.64 -7.02
C THR A 80 -5.58 19.10 -5.77
N ASP A 81 -5.30 17.80 -5.73
CA ASP A 81 -4.62 17.13 -4.63
C ASP A 81 -3.15 17.54 -4.51
N ALA A 82 -2.41 17.56 -5.63
CA ALA A 82 -0.98 17.87 -5.68
C ALA A 82 -0.62 19.26 -5.12
N LYS A 83 -1.57 20.21 -5.10
CA LYS A 83 -1.37 21.56 -4.52
C LYS A 83 -1.08 21.53 -3.02
N ASN A 84 -1.43 20.45 -2.33
CA ASN A 84 -1.22 20.31 -0.89
C ASN A 84 0.24 19.98 -0.52
N TYR A 85 1.12 19.80 -1.52
CA TYR A 85 2.48 19.30 -1.34
C TYR A 85 3.50 20.25 -1.97
N ALA A 86 4.59 20.54 -1.27
CA ALA A 86 5.58 21.52 -1.72
C ALA A 86 6.48 20.97 -2.83
N THR A 87 6.76 19.66 -2.78
CA THR A 87 7.56 18.94 -3.76
C THR A 87 6.90 17.62 -4.11
N ARG A 88 7.31 17.02 -5.23
CA ARG A 88 6.89 15.66 -5.58
C ARG A 88 7.44 14.60 -4.61
N TRP A 89 8.51 14.90 -3.86
CA TRP A 89 8.93 14.07 -2.73
C TRP A 89 7.87 14.01 -1.64
N ASP A 90 7.34 15.17 -1.23
CA ASP A 90 6.27 15.23 -0.22
C ASP A 90 5.03 14.47 -0.70
N TYR A 91 4.73 14.57 -2.00
CA TYR A 91 3.64 13.81 -2.61
C TYR A 91 3.88 12.30 -2.58
N LEU A 92 5.06 11.83 -3.00
CA LEU A 92 5.43 10.41 -2.95
C LEU A 92 5.40 9.87 -1.52
N GLN A 93 5.92 10.63 -0.55
CA GLN A 93 5.92 10.24 0.85
C GLN A 93 4.49 10.03 1.34
N HIS A 94 3.59 10.99 1.10
CA HIS A 94 2.19 10.86 1.50
C HIS A 94 1.52 9.61 0.90
N PHE A 95 1.77 9.32 -0.38
CA PHE A 95 1.23 8.12 -1.03
C PHE A 95 1.75 6.81 -0.42
N ASN A 96 3.05 6.75 -0.12
CA ASN A 96 3.64 5.59 0.54
C ASN A 96 3.11 5.41 1.97
N GLU A 97 2.87 6.53 2.68
CA GLU A 97 2.25 6.51 4.00
C GLU A 97 0.82 6.00 3.94
N LEU A 98 -0.01 6.47 2.99
CA LEU A 98 -1.36 5.96 2.78
C LEU A 98 -1.38 4.46 2.47
N ASP A 99 -0.47 4.00 1.60
CA ASP A 99 -0.32 2.57 1.27
C ASP A 99 0.09 1.72 2.46
N THR A 100 0.84 2.29 3.39
CA THR A 100 1.26 1.56 4.59
C THR A 100 0.18 1.60 5.66
N GLN A 101 -0.46 2.76 5.87
CA GLN A 101 -1.47 2.96 6.90
C GLN A 101 -2.68 2.04 6.71
N ILE A 102 -3.07 1.79 5.46
CA ILE A 102 -4.21 0.93 5.15
C ILE A 102 -3.99 -0.53 5.60
N MET A 103 -2.73 -0.96 5.76
CA MET A 103 -2.40 -2.31 6.21
C MET A 103 -2.47 -2.48 7.74
N ILE A 104 -2.35 -1.39 8.50
CA ILE A 104 -2.17 -1.46 9.96
C ILE A 104 -3.39 -2.11 10.63
N GLN A 105 -4.58 -1.57 10.39
CA GLN A 105 -5.81 -2.05 11.03
C GLN A 105 -6.18 -3.50 10.63
N PRO A 106 -6.12 -3.90 9.35
CA PRO A 106 -6.21 -5.30 8.94
C PRO A 106 -5.27 -6.26 9.68
N LEU A 107 -3.99 -5.87 9.83
CA LEU A 107 -2.99 -6.67 10.53
C LEU A 107 -3.29 -6.79 12.03
N ASP A 108 -3.67 -5.69 12.67
CA ASP A 108 -4.09 -5.69 14.07
C ASP A 108 -5.29 -6.63 14.28
N ASN A 109 -6.26 -6.59 13.38
CA ASN A 109 -7.43 -7.46 13.43
C ASN A 109 -7.06 -8.94 13.27
N LEU A 110 -6.14 -9.27 12.36
CA LEU A 110 -5.65 -10.64 12.19
C LEU A 110 -4.87 -11.14 13.42
N ILE A 111 -3.97 -10.31 13.96
CA ILE A 111 -3.23 -10.63 15.19
C ILE A 111 -4.21 -10.92 16.33
N ASN A 112 -5.20 -10.05 16.52
CA ASN A 112 -6.22 -10.22 17.54
C ASN A 112 -7.06 -11.49 17.33
N TRP A 113 -7.37 -11.85 16.08
CA TRP A 113 -8.12 -13.07 15.77
C TRP A 113 -7.33 -14.35 16.13
N PHE A 114 -6.04 -14.44 15.77
CA PHE A 114 -5.20 -15.57 16.18
C PHE A 114 -5.00 -15.65 17.69
N TYR A 115 -4.90 -14.49 18.35
CA TYR A 115 -4.76 -14.42 19.79
C TYR A 115 -5.96 -15.01 20.55
N GLN A 116 -7.17 -14.98 19.98
CA GLN A 116 -8.36 -15.65 20.55
C GLN A 116 -8.19 -17.17 20.66
N TYR A 117 -7.26 -17.76 19.90
CA TYR A 117 -6.92 -19.18 19.93
C TYR A 117 -5.58 -19.46 20.64
N ASN A 118 -5.07 -18.49 21.42
CA ASN A 118 -3.76 -18.54 22.08
C ASN A 118 -2.58 -18.75 21.12
N VAL A 119 -2.73 -18.34 19.85
CA VAL A 119 -1.66 -18.39 18.85
C VAL A 119 -1.10 -16.99 18.64
N ASP A 120 0.21 -16.83 18.84
CA ASP A 120 0.94 -15.65 18.35
C ASP A 120 1.16 -15.79 16.84
N MET A 121 0.42 -14.98 16.07
CA MET A 121 0.47 -14.99 14.60
C MET A 121 1.89 -14.82 14.04
N LEU A 122 2.70 -13.96 14.67
CA LEU A 122 4.02 -13.55 14.14
C LEU A 122 5.14 -14.54 14.49
N SER A 123 4.88 -15.44 15.45
CA SER A 123 5.76 -16.56 15.77
C SER A 123 5.88 -17.55 14.61
N PHE A 124 4.88 -17.64 13.73
CA PHE A 124 4.89 -18.52 12.56
C PHE A 124 5.03 -17.72 11.25
N MET A 125 5.41 -18.40 10.15
CA MET A 125 5.67 -17.73 8.87
C MET A 125 4.46 -17.63 7.93
N SER A 126 3.32 -18.27 8.25
CA SER A 126 2.17 -18.32 7.35
C SER A 126 0.84 -18.63 8.03
N LEU A 127 -0.26 -18.33 7.33
CA LEU A 127 -1.64 -18.71 7.69
C LEU A 127 -1.78 -20.21 7.95
N ALA A 128 -1.20 -21.05 7.09
CA ALA A 128 -1.27 -22.50 7.23
C ALA A 128 -0.56 -22.99 8.50
N ALA A 129 0.60 -22.40 8.84
CA ALA A 129 1.32 -22.73 10.05
C ALA A 129 0.53 -22.31 11.30
N ASN A 130 -0.06 -21.12 11.29
CA ASN A 130 -0.94 -20.66 12.37
C ASN A 130 -2.17 -21.56 12.53
N ALA A 131 -2.85 -21.91 11.43
CA ALA A 131 -4.02 -22.79 11.46
C ALA A 131 -3.67 -24.20 11.98
N ASN A 132 -2.48 -24.69 11.66
CA ASN A 132 -1.96 -25.94 12.20
C ASN A 132 -1.76 -25.84 13.73
N ALA A 133 -1.16 -24.75 14.21
CA ALA A 133 -1.00 -24.50 15.64
C ALA A 133 -2.35 -24.45 16.38
N ILE A 134 -3.37 -23.82 15.80
CA ILE A 134 -4.74 -23.83 16.38
C ILE A 134 -5.29 -25.25 16.44
N LYS A 135 -5.17 -26.02 15.35
CA LYS A 135 -5.79 -27.35 15.23
C LYS A 135 -5.21 -28.37 16.21
N TYR A 136 -3.93 -28.27 16.53
CA TYR A 136 -3.21 -29.20 17.40
C TYR A 136 -2.77 -28.56 18.73
N ALA A 137 -3.42 -27.46 19.12
CA ALA A 137 -3.27 -26.83 20.44
C ALA A 137 -3.82 -27.71 21.57
#